data_AF-I4I6V5-F1
#
_entry.id   AF-I4I6V5-F1
#
_cell.length_a   1.000
_cell.length_b   1.000
_cell.length_c   1.000
_cell.angle_alpha   90.00
_cell.angle_beta   90.00
_cell.angle_gamma   90.00
#
_symmetry.space_group_name_H-M   'P 1'
#
loop_
_entity.id
_entity.type
_entity.pdbx_description
1 polymer ?
#
loop_
_entity_poly.entity_id
_entity_poly.type
_entity_poly.pdbx_seq_one_letter_code
_entity_poly.pdbx_strand_id
1 'polypeptide(L)' 'MAPNAPQQNPVEDVWLQGKNFLRKYWYLCKSFKIVKFFFEFCIDDHKFDFPKINQYSCF' A
#
# COMPACT_ATOMS: atom_id res chain seq x y z
N MET A 1 15.87 14.19 11.27
CA MET A 1 14.99 13.13 10.73
C MET A 1 15.71 11.81 10.91
N ALA A 2 15.05 10.78 11.44
CA ALA A 2 15.66 9.45 11.54
C ALA A 2 15.87 8.89 10.13
N PRO A 3 17.04 8.34 9.79
CA PRO A 3 17.40 7.92 8.43
C PRO A 3 16.54 6.76 7.87
N ASN A 4 15.65 6.19 8.68
CA ASN A 4 14.78 5.06 8.36
C ASN A 4 13.32 5.34 8.76
N ALA A 5 12.87 6.60 8.69
CA ALA A 5 11.49 6.89 9.04
C ALA A 5 10.55 6.13 8.07
N PRO A 6 9.47 5.48 8.54
CA PRO A 6 8.57 4.68 7.70
C PRO A 6 7.97 5.47 6.53
N GLN A 7 7.88 6.79 6.69
CA GLN A 7 7.51 7.77 5.64
C GLN A 7 8.51 7.85 4.46
N GLN A 8 9.67 7.21 4.58
CA GLN A 8 10.69 7.08 3.53
C GLN A 8 10.71 5.67 2.92
N ASN A 9 9.82 4.75 3.33
CA ASN A 9 9.72 3.44 2.74
C ASN A 9 8.50 3.35 1.83
N PRO A 10 8.66 3.38 0.48
CA PRO A 10 7.53 3.30 -0.44
C PRO A 10 6.71 2.02 -0.27
N VAL A 11 7.33 0.93 0.19
CA VAL A 11 6.62 -0.34 0.46
C VAL A 11 5.67 -0.21 1.65
N GLU A 12 6.04 0.54 2.68
CA GLU A 12 5.15 0.74 3.84
C GLU A 12 3.94 1.59 3.51
N ASP A 13 4.08 2.59 2.63
CA ASP A 13 2.96 3.40 2.15
C ASP A 13 1.95 2.55 1.37
N VAL A 14 2.44 1.68 0.46
CA VAL A 14 1.58 0.73 -0.29
C VAL A 14 0.85 -0.22 0.66
N TRP A 15 1.57 -0.77 1.63
CA TRP A 15 0.96 -1.66 2.61
C TRP A 15 -0.07 -0.90 3.48
N LEU A 16 0.24 0.32 3.92
CA LEU A 16 -0.69 1.14 4.70
C LEU A 16 -1.97 1.43 3.90
N GLN A 17 -1.85 1.71 2.62
CA GLN A 17 -2.98 1.94 1.73
C GLN A 17 -3.86 0.69 1.56
N GLY A 18 -3.26 -0.47 1.26
CA GLY A 18 -4.00 -1.74 1.18
C GLY A 18 -4.69 -2.09 2.51
N LYS A 19 -4.03 -1.85 3.65
CA LYS A 19 -4.63 -2.03 4.99
C LYS A 19 -5.81 -1.09 5.23
N ASN A 20 -5.72 0.17 4.82
CA ASN A 20 -6.79 1.15 4.96
C ASN A 20 -8.01 0.78 4.12
N PHE A 21 -7.79 0.30 2.89
CA PHE A 21 -8.86 -0.22 2.04
C PHE A 21 -9.57 -1.43 2.69
N LEU A 22 -8.81 -2.43 3.14
CA LEU A 22 -9.36 -3.59 3.84
C LEU A 22 -10.15 -3.20 5.10
N ARG A 23 -9.67 -2.19 5.84
CA ARG A 23 -10.38 -1.63 7.00
C ARG A 23 -11.72 -1.01 6.62
N LYS A 24 -11.82 -0.34 5.48
CA LYS A 24 -13.07 0.26 5.00
C LYS A 24 -14.10 -0.81 4.59
N TYR A 25 -13.63 -1.92 4.00
CA TYR A 25 -14.46 -3.01 3.49
C TYR A 25 -14.42 -4.26 4.38
N TRP A 26 -14.13 -4.09 5.67
CA TRP A 26 -13.94 -5.20 6.61
C TRP A 26 -15.15 -6.14 6.68
N TYR A 27 -16.35 -5.61 6.47
CA TYR A 27 -17.61 -6.36 6.48
C TYR A 27 -17.74 -7.34 5.30
N LEU A 28 -17.02 -7.12 4.20
CA LEU A 28 -16.93 -8.02 3.04
C LEU A 28 -15.85 -9.09 3.23
N CYS A 29 -14.90 -8.86 4.14
CA CYS A 29 -13.75 -9.73 4.39
C CYS A 29 -14.12 -10.94 5.28
N LYS A 30 -15.04 -11.78 4.81
CA LYS A 30 -15.56 -12.96 5.54
C LYS A 30 -14.58 -14.15 5.56
N SER A 31 -13.53 -14.12 4.74
CA SER A 31 -12.53 -15.17 4.62
C SER A 31 -11.18 -14.57 4.25
N PHE A 32 -10.10 -15.23 4.67
CA PHE A 32 -8.74 -14.87 4.27
C PHE A 32 -8.55 -14.83 2.75
N LYS A 33 -9.25 -15.70 2.00
CA LYS A 33 -9.23 -15.66 0.53
C LYS A 33 -9.74 -14.32 -0.03
N ILE A 34 -10.79 -13.78 0.58
CA ILE A 34 -11.39 -12.50 0.17
C ILE A 34 -10.47 -11.34 0.57
N VAL A 35 -9.87 -11.40 1.76
CA VAL A 35 -8.87 -10.42 2.21
C VAL A 35 -7.70 -10.38 1.23
N LYS A 36 -7.16 -11.55 0.86
CA LYS A 36 -6.06 -11.66 -0.09
C LYS A 36 -6.43 -11.06 -1.44
N PHE A 37 -7.60 -11.43 -1.99
CA PHE A 37 -8.08 -10.91 -3.26
C PHE A 37 -8.22 -9.39 -3.26
N PHE A 38 -8.85 -8.81 -2.22
CA PHE A 38 -8.99 -7.35 -2.12
C PHE A 38 -7.65 -6.65 -1.94
N PHE A 39 -6.72 -7.26 -1.22
CA PHE A 39 -5.38 -6.69 -1.04
C PHE A 39 -4.60 -6.66 -2.35
N GLU A 40 -4.59 -7.77 -3.10
CA GLU A 40 -3.96 -7.85 -4.43
C GLU A 40 -4.63 -6.87 -5.41
N PHE A 41 -5.96 -6.84 -5.46
CA PHE A 41 -6.71 -5.89 -6.29
C PHE A 41 -6.35 -4.43 -5.99
N CYS A 42 -6.22 -4.08 -4.72
CA CYS A 42 -5.93 -2.71 -4.30
C CYS A 42 -4.51 -2.26 -4.67
N ILE A 43 -3.56 -3.20 -4.78
CA ILE A 43 -2.17 -2.94 -5.17
C ILE A 43 -2.03 -2.94 -6.69
N ASP A 44 -2.72 -3.83 -7.40
CA ASP A 44 -2.68 -3.92 -8.87
C ASP A 44 -3.35 -2.71 -9.56
N ASP A 45 -4.44 -2.18 -9.00
CA ASP A 45 -5.15 -1.00 -9.55
C ASP A 45 -4.45 0.33 -9.19
N HIS A 46 -3.52 0.31 -8.23
CA HIS A 46 -2.76 1.50 -7.88
C HIS A 46 -1.67 1.79 -8.91
N LYS A 47 -1.96 2.71 -9.84
CA LYS A 47 -0.90 3.47 -10.51
C LYS A 47 -0.07 4.15 -9.41
N PHE A 48 1.17 3.71 -9.26
CA PHE A 48 2.16 4.35 -8.40
C PHE A 48 2.35 5.81 -8.82
N ASP A 49 1.61 6.72 -8.22
CA ASP A 49 1.90 8.15 -8.29
C ASP A 49 2.62 8.52 -7.00
N PHE A 50 3.89 8.10 -6.94
CA PHE A 50 4.75 8.40 -5.81
C PHE A 50 5.47 9.71 -6.18
N PRO A 51 5.11 10.87 -5.61
CA PRO A 51 5.84 12.13 -5.88
C PRO A 51 7.30 12.06 -5.45
N LYS A 52 7.64 11.09 -4.57
CA LYS A 52 9.01 10.76 -4.17
C LYS A 52 9.68 9.73 -5.09
N ILE A 53 9.03 9.21 -6.15
CA ILE A 53 9.69 8.26 -7.06
C ILE A 53 10.95 8.90 -7.64
N ASN A 54 10.90 10.21 -7.94
CA ASN A 54 12.03 11.01 -8.38
C ASN A 54 13.19 11.06 -7.34
N GLN A 55 12.92 10.84 -6.04
CA GLN A 55 13.99 10.72 -5.03
C GLN A 55 14.69 9.36 -5.04
N TYR A 56 14.05 8.30 -5.57
CA TYR A 56 14.62 6.93 -5.64
C TYR A 56 15.00 6.51 -7.08
N SER A 57 14.56 7.25 -8.09
CA SER A 57 14.82 6.99 -9.52
C SER A 57 15.96 7.83 -10.10
N CYS A 58 16.74 8.51 -9.25
CA CYS A 58 18.07 8.99 -9.64
C CYS A 58 19.02 7.79 -9.79
N PHE A 59 18.97 7.13 -10.94
CA PHE A 59 20.04 6.31 -11.51
C PHE A 59 20.40 6.86 -12.87
#